data_AF-E1Z680-F1
#
_entry.id   AF-E1Z680-F1
#
_cell.length_a   1.000
_cell.length_b   1.000
_cell.length_c   1.000
_cell.angle_alpha   90.00
_cell.angle_beta   90.00
_cell.angle_gamma   90.00
#
_symmetry.space_group_name_H-M   'P 1'
#
loop_
_entity.id
_entity.type
_entity.pdbx_description
1 polymer ?
#
loop_
_entity_poly.entity_id
_entity_poly.type
_entity_poly.pdbx_seq_one_letter_code
_entity_poly.pdbx_strand_id
1 'polypeptide(L)'
;TSPFRGVTRHRLTGRYEAHFWDSSYKKGGRSRGRQIYLGGYETELEAARAYDRAVIAHCGSKAPLNFLLDDYSEDLAWIQGRTPEEVVGILRRGSVGFARRASQYRGVTRHHQQSKWEARIGRVEGNKYLYLGTYDTAEDAARAYDRACVKFRGSKAILNFDLSHY
;
A
#
# COMPACT_ATOMS: atom_id res chain seq x y z
N THR A 1 -10.59 -16.85 14.98
CA THR A 1 -9.86 -16.85 13.69
C THR A 1 -10.87 -16.50 12.63
N SER A 2 -10.51 -15.71 11.61
CA SER A 2 -11.46 -15.32 10.57
C SER A 2 -11.85 -16.54 9.70
N PRO A 3 -13.10 -16.65 9.23
CA PRO A 3 -13.46 -17.64 8.21
C PRO A 3 -12.89 -17.29 6.82
N PHE A 4 -12.49 -16.03 6.59
CA PHE A 4 -11.99 -15.57 5.30
C PHE A 4 -10.49 -15.81 5.15
N ARG A 5 -10.10 -16.23 3.94
CA ARG A 5 -8.72 -16.42 3.51
C ARG A 5 -7.94 -15.13 3.67
N GLY A 6 -6.76 -15.24 4.27
CA GLY A 6 -5.83 -14.13 4.44
C GLY A 6 -6.29 -13.05 5.41
N VAL A 7 -7.33 -13.30 6.22
CA VAL A 7 -7.84 -12.35 7.22
C VAL A 7 -7.51 -12.82 8.63
N THR A 8 -7.06 -11.91 9.50
CA THR A 8 -6.73 -12.22 10.90
C THR A 8 -7.15 -11.07 11.81
N ARG A 9 -7.77 -11.36 12.95
CA ARG A 9 -8.14 -10.33 13.93
C ARG A 9 -6.96 -9.98 14.84
N HIS A 10 -6.52 -8.73 14.79
CA HIS A 10 -5.44 -8.21 15.62
C HIS A 10 -5.91 -8.09 17.08
N ARG A 11 -5.20 -8.75 18.00
CA ARG A 11 -5.66 -8.94 19.38
C ARG A 11 -5.82 -7.63 20.18
N LEU A 12 -4.90 -6.69 20.02
CA LEU A 12 -4.87 -5.45 20.82
C LEU A 12 -5.78 -4.36 20.28
N THR A 13 -5.91 -4.27 18.96
CA THR A 13 -6.68 -3.19 18.31
C THR A 13 -8.07 -3.63 17.89
N GLY A 14 -8.35 -4.94 17.90
CA GLY A 14 -9.61 -5.53 17.45
C GLY A 14 -9.84 -5.50 15.93
N ARG A 15 -8.93 -4.87 15.17
CA ARG A 15 -9.03 -4.70 13.70
C ARG A 15 -8.79 -6.00 12.95
N TYR A 16 -9.29 -6.06 11.72
CA TYR A 16 -9.07 -7.19 10.82
C TYR A 16 -7.93 -6.91 9.85
N GLU A 17 -6.89 -7.73 9.89
CA GLU A 17 -5.70 -7.59 9.06
C GLU A 17 -5.80 -8.50 7.85
N ALA A 18 -5.63 -7.93 6.65
CA ALA A 18 -5.58 -8.69 5.41
C ALA A 18 -4.13 -8.91 4.95
N HIS A 19 -3.84 -10.10 4.45
CA HIS A 19 -2.53 -10.45 3.88
C HIS A 19 -2.64 -11.63 2.92
N PHE A 20 -1.76 -11.68 1.91
CA PHE A 20 -1.63 -12.85 1.04
C PHE A 20 -0.17 -13.31 0.97
N TRP A 21 0.05 -14.52 0.44
CA TRP A 21 1.38 -15.08 0.25
C TRP A 21 1.78 -15.03 -1.22
N ASP A 22 2.85 -14.31 -1.53
CA ASP A 22 3.45 -14.27 -2.86
C ASP A 22 4.55 -15.32 -2.96
N SER A 23 4.25 -16.44 -3.63
CA SER A 23 5.18 -17.54 -3.87
C SER A 23 6.21 -17.26 -4.96
N SER A 24 6.01 -16.22 -5.79
CA SER A 24 6.94 -15.86 -6.87
C SER A 24 8.23 -15.21 -6.34
N TYR A 25 8.18 -14.64 -5.14
CA TYR A 25 9.30 -13.94 -4.54
C TYR A 25 10.39 -14.92 -4.06
N LYS A 26 11.53 -14.95 -4.77
CA LYS A 26 12.74 -15.70 -4.39
C LYS A 26 13.88 -14.73 -4.08
N LYS A 27 14.17 -14.48 -2.80
CA LYS A 27 15.34 -13.69 -2.37
C LYS A 27 16.19 -14.46 -1.36
N GLY A 28 17.49 -14.62 -1.67
CA GLY A 28 18.48 -15.20 -0.77
C GLY A 28 18.29 -16.68 -0.45
N GLY A 29 17.95 -17.51 -1.45
CA GLY A 29 17.83 -18.97 -1.29
C GLY A 29 16.60 -19.47 -0.52
N ARG A 30 15.71 -18.57 -0.06
CA ARG A 30 14.44 -18.96 0.56
C ARG A 30 13.46 -19.44 -0.51
N SER A 31 13.02 -20.70 -0.39
CA SER A 31 12.01 -21.34 -1.24
C SER A 31 10.56 -21.04 -0.79
N ARG A 32 10.38 -20.67 0.47
CA ARG A 32 9.14 -20.09 0.99
C ARG A 32 9.07 -18.66 0.49
N GLY A 33 8.02 -18.32 -0.26
CA GLY A 33 7.73 -16.98 -0.76
C GLY A 33 7.62 -15.91 0.33
N ARG A 34 6.89 -14.83 0.07
CA ARG A 34 6.78 -13.70 1.01
C ARG A 34 5.34 -13.38 1.36
N GLN A 35 5.08 -13.14 2.65
CA GLN A 35 3.82 -12.55 3.09
C GLN A 35 3.74 -11.07 2.68
N ILE A 36 2.65 -10.70 2.03
CA ILE A 36 2.31 -9.34 1.63
C ILE A 36 1.15 -8.87 2.52
N TYR A 37 1.46 -8.03 3.51
CA TYR A 37 0.46 -7.37 4.35
C TYR A 37 -0.30 -6.33 3.55
N LEU A 38 -1.63 -6.31 3.63
CA LEU A 38 -2.49 -5.38 2.89
C LEU A 38 -3.03 -4.25 3.74
N GLY A 39 -3.04 -4.40 5.08
CA GLY A 39 -3.52 -3.39 5.99
C GLY A 39 -4.41 -3.96 7.08
N GLY A 40 -4.74 -3.12 8.07
CA GLY A 40 -5.82 -3.35 9.03
C GLY A 40 -7.09 -2.60 8.62
N TYR A 41 -8.23 -3.28 8.67
CA TYR A 41 -9.57 -2.86 8.29
C TYR A 41 -10.49 -2.87 9.51
N GLU A 42 -11.59 -2.15 9.43
CA GLU A 42 -12.56 -2.06 10.52
C GLU A 42 -13.41 -3.31 10.57
N THR A 43 -13.89 -3.75 9.41
CA THR A 43 -14.70 -4.97 9.30
C THR A 43 -13.92 -6.12 8.70
N GLU A 44 -14.37 -7.32 9.04
CA GLU A 44 -13.82 -8.56 8.51
C GLU A 44 -14.07 -8.70 7.00
N LEU A 45 -15.25 -8.26 6.56
CA LEU A 45 -15.66 -8.24 5.16
C LEU A 45 -14.76 -7.34 4.32
N GLU A 46 -14.43 -6.14 4.80
CA GLU A 46 -13.49 -5.24 4.13
C GLU A 46 -12.10 -5.86 3.97
N ALA A 47 -11.60 -6.53 5.01
CA ALA A 47 -10.32 -7.22 4.94
C ALA A 47 -10.36 -8.36 3.90
N ALA A 48 -11.46 -9.11 3.83
CA ALA A 48 -11.64 -10.20 2.88
C ALA A 48 -11.73 -9.67 1.42
N ARG A 49 -12.47 -8.58 1.18
CA ARG A 49 -12.53 -7.91 -0.13
C ARG A 49 -11.15 -7.35 -0.53
N ALA A 50 -10.39 -6.80 0.41
CA ALA A 50 -9.03 -6.34 0.16
C ALA A 50 -8.09 -7.48 -0.22
N TYR A 51 -8.18 -8.63 0.45
CA TYR A 51 -7.45 -9.84 0.07
C TYR A 51 -7.75 -10.23 -1.37
N ASP A 52 -9.03 -10.38 -1.72
CA ASP A 52 -9.45 -10.79 -3.05
C ASP A 52 -8.92 -9.84 -4.13
N ARG A 53 -9.10 -8.52 -3.97
CA ARG A 53 -8.57 -7.51 -4.90
C ARG A 53 -7.06 -7.63 -5.11
N ALA A 54 -6.30 -7.87 -4.04
CA ALA A 54 -4.85 -8.04 -4.13
C ALA A 54 -4.47 -9.32 -4.90
N VAL A 55 -5.19 -10.42 -4.65
CA VAL A 55 -4.93 -11.71 -5.30
C VAL A 55 -5.40 -11.69 -6.77
N ILE A 56 -6.50 -11.01 -7.11
CA ILE A 56 -6.91 -10.77 -8.50
C ILE A 56 -5.80 -10.03 -9.25
N ALA A 57 -5.28 -8.94 -8.66
CA ALA A 57 -4.20 -8.18 -9.28
C ALA A 57 -2.92 -9.02 -9.48
N HIS A 58 -2.60 -9.91 -8.53
CA HIS A 58 -1.36 -10.69 -8.54
C HIS A 58 -1.44 -11.98 -9.37
N CYS A 59 -2.60 -12.63 -9.42
CA CYS A 59 -2.79 -13.99 -9.96
C CYS A 59 -3.79 -14.08 -11.12
N GLY A 60 -4.55 -13.00 -11.41
CA GLY A 60 -5.59 -13.00 -12.44
C GLY A 60 -6.68 -14.04 -12.18
N SER A 61 -7.12 -14.73 -13.23
CA SER A 61 -8.23 -15.70 -13.20
C SER A 61 -8.02 -16.94 -12.33
N LYS A 62 -6.78 -17.19 -11.87
CA LYS A 62 -6.45 -18.30 -10.95
C LYS A 62 -6.48 -17.91 -9.48
N ALA A 63 -7.02 -16.73 -9.16
CA ALA A 63 -7.06 -16.20 -7.82
C ALA A 63 -7.94 -17.07 -6.87
N PRO A 64 -7.40 -17.59 -5.75
CA PRO A 64 -8.22 -18.23 -4.72
C PRO A 64 -9.00 -17.19 -3.90
N LEU A 65 -10.15 -16.77 -4.41
CA LEU A 65 -10.99 -15.72 -3.81
C LEU A 65 -11.84 -16.22 -2.62
N ASN A 66 -12.25 -15.28 -1.78
CA ASN A 66 -13.28 -15.46 -0.76
C ASN A 66 -14.69 -15.30 -1.33
N PHE A 67 -14.84 -14.44 -2.35
CA PHE A 67 -16.11 -14.13 -3.01
C PHE A 67 -16.06 -14.47 -4.50
N LEU A 68 -17.22 -14.47 -5.16
CA LEU A 68 -17.31 -14.77 -6.59
C LEU A 68 -16.58 -13.68 -7.40
N LEU A 69 -15.94 -14.07 -8.50
CA LEU A 69 -15.23 -13.14 -9.37
C LEU A 69 -16.18 -12.06 -9.93
N ASP A 70 -17.45 -12.42 -10.18
CA ASP A 70 -18.48 -11.52 -10.71
C ASP A 70 -18.81 -10.35 -9.76
N ASP A 71 -18.62 -10.54 -8.45
CA ASP A 71 -18.75 -9.46 -7.46
C ASP A 71 -17.71 -8.36 -7.65
N TYR A 72 -16.66 -8.59 -8.45
CA TYR A 72 -15.55 -7.69 -8.69
C TYR A 72 -15.54 -7.08 -10.09
N SER A 73 -16.66 -7.12 -10.83
CA SER A 73 -16.74 -6.56 -12.19
C SER A 73 -16.21 -5.11 -12.29
N GLU A 74 -16.58 -4.24 -11.36
CA GLU A 74 -16.05 -2.86 -11.28
C GLU A 74 -14.55 -2.81 -10.89
N ASP A 75 -14.16 -3.63 -9.90
CA ASP A 75 -12.79 -3.71 -9.42
C ASP A 75 -11.84 -4.24 -10.51
N LEU A 76 -12.30 -5.12 -11.41
CA LEU A 76 -11.50 -5.68 -12.50
C LEU A 76 -11.01 -4.60 -13.48
N ALA A 77 -11.88 -3.68 -13.88
CA ALA A 77 -11.50 -2.56 -14.73
C ALA A 77 -10.47 -1.66 -14.03
N TRP A 78 -10.66 -1.41 -12.72
CA TRP A 78 -9.73 -0.64 -11.90
C TRP A 78 -8.37 -1.34 -11.74
N ILE A 79 -8.35 -2.66 -11.59
CA ILE A 79 -7.12 -3.47 -11.44
C ILE A 79 -6.34 -3.55 -12.77
N GLN A 80 -7.03 -3.74 -13.91
CA GLN A 80 -6.37 -3.94 -15.22
C GLN A 80 -5.46 -2.77 -15.63
N GLY A 81 -5.76 -1.55 -15.20
CA GLY A 81 -4.95 -0.36 -15.49
C GLY A 81 -3.77 -0.13 -14.53
N ARG A 82 -3.45 -1.06 -13.62
CA ARG A 82 -2.48 -0.86 -12.53
C ARG A 82 -1.56 -2.06 -12.35
N THR A 83 -0.36 -1.82 -11.82
CA THR A 83 0.51 -2.94 -11.43
C THR A 83 0.05 -3.56 -10.10
N PRO A 84 0.37 -4.85 -9.84
CA PRO A 84 0.04 -5.50 -8.56
C PRO A 84 0.58 -4.72 -7.35
N GLU A 85 1.77 -4.12 -7.46
CA GLU A 85 2.38 -3.30 -6.41
C GLU A 85 1.59 -2.02 -6.13
N GLU A 86 1.04 -1.40 -7.17
CA GLU A 86 0.19 -0.21 -7.04
C GLU A 86 -1.12 -0.55 -6.34
N VAL A 87 -1.78 -1.64 -6.74
CA VAL A 87 -3.01 -2.15 -6.11
C VAL A 87 -2.76 -2.42 -4.63
N VAL A 88 -1.73 -3.21 -4.29
CA VAL A 88 -1.33 -3.46 -2.89
C VAL A 88 -1.03 -2.15 -2.16
N GLY A 89 -0.39 -1.21 -2.84
CA GLY A 89 -0.12 0.12 -2.31
C GLY A 89 -1.40 0.90 -1.99
N ILE A 90 -2.44 0.82 -2.83
CA ILE A 90 -3.72 1.52 -2.64
C ILE A 90 -4.52 0.86 -1.52
N LEU A 91 -4.62 -0.47 -1.50
CA LEU A 91 -5.30 -1.22 -0.44
C LEU A 91 -4.72 -0.91 0.94
N ARG A 92 -3.38 -0.84 1.06
CA ARG A 92 -2.71 -0.38 2.27
C ARG A 92 -3.13 1.04 2.65
N ARG A 93 -3.17 1.97 1.69
CA ARG A 93 -3.52 3.36 2.00
C ARG A 93 -4.98 3.52 2.44
N GLY A 94 -5.90 2.71 1.91
CA GLY A 94 -7.31 2.71 2.28
C GLY A 94 -7.61 2.02 3.61
N SER A 95 -6.64 1.29 4.19
CA SER A 95 -6.82 0.55 5.43
C SER A 95 -6.76 1.47 6.66
N VAL A 96 -7.63 1.30 7.67
CA VAL A 96 -7.65 2.10 8.92
C VAL A 96 -6.38 1.98 9.78
N GLY A 97 -5.66 0.85 9.67
CA GLY A 97 -4.41 0.61 10.41
C GLY A 97 -3.18 1.28 9.79
N PHE A 98 -3.24 1.57 8.49
CA PHE A 98 -2.15 2.17 7.71
C PHE A 98 -2.50 3.58 7.22
N ALA A 99 -3.79 3.95 7.26
CA ALA A 99 -4.30 5.28 6.98
C ALA A 99 -3.57 6.29 7.84
N ARG A 100 -2.94 7.19 7.10
CA ARG A 100 -2.04 8.22 7.56
C ARG A 100 -2.79 9.18 8.46
N ARG A 101 -2.63 9.02 9.79
CA ARG A 101 -3.14 9.98 10.77
C ARG A 101 -2.62 11.42 10.59
N ALA A 102 -1.69 11.65 9.66
CA ALA A 102 -1.02 12.93 9.50
C ALA A 102 -1.21 13.61 8.12
N SER A 103 -1.42 12.90 7.00
CA SER A 103 -1.53 13.47 5.63
C SER A 103 -2.21 12.53 4.65
N GLN A 104 -2.83 13.00 3.57
CA GLN A 104 -3.30 12.13 2.48
C GLN A 104 -2.17 11.62 1.55
N TYR A 105 -1.01 12.28 1.57
CA TYR A 105 0.10 12.02 0.63
C TYR A 105 1.18 11.07 1.19
N ARG A 106 1.84 10.32 0.30
CA ARG A 106 2.92 9.35 0.59
C ARG A 106 4.16 10.13 1.05
N GLY A 107 4.77 9.65 2.12
CA GLY A 107 5.95 10.28 2.70
C GLY A 107 5.71 11.62 3.36
N VAL A 108 4.46 12.07 3.49
CA VAL A 108 4.12 13.36 4.08
C VAL A 108 3.53 13.18 5.48
N THR A 109 3.99 13.98 6.45
CA THR A 109 3.47 14.00 7.82
C THR A 109 3.42 15.43 8.36
N ARG A 110 2.52 15.71 9.29
CA ARG A 110 2.44 17.01 9.96
C ARG A 110 3.51 17.11 11.04
N HIS A 111 4.31 18.17 11.01
CA HIS A 111 5.30 18.46 12.03
C HIS A 111 4.59 19.06 13.26
N HIS A 112 4.74 18.41 14.42
CA HIS A 112 3.96 18.72 15.62
C HIS A 112 4.19 20.13 16.19
N GLN A 113 5.35 20.76 15.93
CA GLN A 113 5.72 22.02 16.58
C GLN A 113 5.50 23.28 15.74
N GLN A 114 5.33 23.17 14.41
CA GLN A 114 5.36 24.36 13.52
C GLN A 114 4.20 24.41 12.52
N SER A 115 3.23 23.49 12.60
CA SER A 115 2.16 23.33 11.60
C SER A 115 2.66 23.18 10.16
N LYS A 116 3.94 22.84 9.96
CA LYS A 116 4.56 22.58 8.66
C LYS A 116 4.40 21.11 8.26
N TRP A 117 4.51 20.85 6.97
CA TRP A 117 4.44 19.53 6.36
C TRP A 117 5.83 18.99 6.09
N GLU A 118 6.16 17.86 6.69
CA GLU A 118 7.44 17.17 6.49
C GLU A 118 7.32 16.13 5.39
N ALA A 119 8.28 16.11 4.47
CA ALA A 119 8.45 15.05 3.49
C ALA A 119 9.63 14.13 3.85
N ARG A 120 9.44 12.82 3.74
CA ARG A 120 10.47 11.80 4.00
C ARG A 120 10.35 10.59 3.08
N ILE A 121 11.48 10.05 2.63
CA ILE A 121 11.54 8.84 1.80
C ILE A 121 12.27 7.72 2.53
N GLY A 122 11.62 6.55 2.63
CA GLY A 122 12.20 5.37 3.25
C GLY A 122 12.81 4.40 2.24
N ARG A 123 13.70 3.53 2.73
CA ARG A 123 14.29 2.40 1.98
C ARG A 123 15.11 2.81 0.75
N VAL A 124 15.74 3.97 0.80
CA VAL A 124 16.69 4.44 -0.23
C VAL A 124 18.14 4.22 0.19
N GLU A 125 18.44 4.30 1.49
CA GLU A 125 19.78 4.09 2.07
C GLU A 125 19.67 3.26 3.35
N GLY A 126 19.64 1.93 3.19
CA GLY A 126 19.27 1.03 4.28
C GLY A 126 17.81 1.24 4.73
N ASN A 127 17.38 0.55 5.79
CA ASN A 127 16.00 0.69 6.30
C ASN A 127 15.73 2.03 7.02
N LYS A 128 16.54 3.07 6.75
CA LYS A 128 16.39 4.41 7.33
C LYS A 128 15.47 5.27 6.46
N TYR A 129 14.84 6.25 7.10
CA TYR A 129 14.11 7.33 6.42
C TYR A 129 15.08 8.48 6.16
N LEU A 130 15.08 8.99 4.92
CA LEU A 130 15.75 10.22 4.53
C LEU A 130 14.74 11.37 4.61
N TYR A 131 15.10 12.41 5.35
CA TYR A 131 14.34 13.65 5.45
C TYR A 131 14.54 14.49 4.18
N LEU A 132 13.45 14.96 3.58
CA LEU A 132 13.43 15.71 2.33
C LEU A 132 13.10 17.20 2.51
N GLY A 133 12.83 17.62 3.75
CA GLY A 133 12.49 19.01 4.08
C GLY A 133 11.13 19.17 4.74
N THR A 134 10.87 20.41 5.17
CA THR A 134 9.59 20.91 5.64
C THR A 134 9.04 21.95 4.66
N TYR A 135 7.73 21.93 4.49
CA TYR A 135 6.99 22.69 3.48
C TYR A 135 5.75 23.30 4.13
N ASP A 136 5.22 24.37 3.54
CA ASP A 136 4.06 25.06 4.09
C ASP A 136 2.75 24.35 3.74
N THR A 137 2.72 23.60 2.64
CA THR A 137 1.56 22.80 2.19
C THR A 137 1.87 21.31 2.12
N ALA A 138 0.83 20.48 2.27
CA ALA A 138 0.96 19.03 2.16
C ALA A 138 1.32 18.61 0.73
N GLU A 139 0.80 19.36 -0.25
CA GLU A 139 1.00 19.22 -1.67
C GLU A 139 2.48 19.45 -2.04
N ASP A 140 3.11 20.50 -1.53
CA ASP A 140 4.52 20.79 -1.82
C ASP A 140 5.46 19.73 -1.22
N ALA A 141 5.15 19.28 0.00
CA ALA A 141 5.82 18.14 0.61
C ALA A 141 5.65 16.86 -0.25
N ALA A 142 4.46 16.63 -0.78
CA ALA A 142 4.18 15.48 -1.65
C ALA A 142 4.95 15.57 -2.97
N ARG A 143 5.08 16.77 -3.56
CA ARG A 143 5.87 16.97 -4.77
C ARG A 143 7.35 16.71 -4.54
N ALA A 144 7.88 17.16 -3.40
CA ALA A 144 9.25 16.86 -3.01
C ALA A 144 9.50 15.36 -2.84
N TYR A 145 8.54 14.64 -2.24
CA TYR A 145 8.59 13.18 -2.13
C TYR A 145 8.60 12.49 -3.51
N ASP A 146 7.76 12.94 -4.44
CA ASP A 146 7.67 12.37 -5.77
C ASP A 146 8.96 12.54 -6.57
N ARG A 147 9.53 13.76 -6.58
CA ARG A 147 10.86 14.01 -7.17
C ARG A 147 11.94 13.10 -6.61
N ALA A 148 11.94 12.89 -5.29
CA ALA A 148 12.87 11.95 -4.66
C ALA A 148 12.60 10.50 -5.12
N CYS A 149 11.34 10.09 -5.20
CA CYS A 149 10.97 8.76 -5.68
C CYS A 149 11.42 8.51 -7.12
N VAL A 150 11.22 9.47 -8.04
CA VAL A 150 11.74 9.39 -9.42
C VAL A 150 13.27 9.27 -9.40
N LYS A 151 13.95 10.13 -8.64
CA LYS A 151 15.42 10.12 -8.53
C LYS A 151 15.99 8.79 -8.02
N PHE A 152 15.39 8.20 -6.98
CA PHE A 152 15.92 7.00 -6.34
C PHE A 152 15.40 5.68 -6.93
N ARG A 153 14.23 5.68 -7.59
CA ARG A 153 13.56 4.45 -8.08
C ARG A 153 13.32 4.41 -9.58
N GLY A 154 13.55 5.52 -10.29
CA GLY A 154 13.38 5.62 -11.74
C GLY A 154 11.96 5.33 -12.19
N SER A 155 11.82 4.57 -13.29
CA SER A 155 10.54 4.19 -13.89
C SER A 155 9.63 3.35 -12.99
N LYS A 156 10.14 2.79 -11.88
CA LYS A 156 9.36 2.04 -10.89
C LYS A 156 8.90 2.92 -9.71
N ALA A 157 9.02 4.24 -9.83
CA ALA A 157 8.62 5.16 -8.80
C ALA A 157 7.09 5.19 -8.64
N ILE A 158 6.62 4.94 -7.43
CA ILE A 158 5.20 5.08 -7.07
C ILE A 158 5.01 6.47 -6.48
N LEU A 159 4.39 7.35 -7.27
CA LEU A 159 4.22 8.77 -7.00
C LEU A 159 2.86 9.08 -6.33
N ASN A 160 2.71 10.31 -5.85
CA ASN A 160 1.45 10.89 -5.38
C ASN A 160 0.67 11.56 -6.52
N PHE A 161 1.39 12.13 -7.48
CA PHE A 161 0.84 12.79 -8.67
C PHE A 161 1.25 12.03 -9.95
N ASP A 162 0.59 12.33 -11.06
CA ASP A 162 0.92 11.75 -12.36
C ASP A 162 2.36 12.06 -12.78
N LEU A 163 2.98 11.10 -13.48
CA LEU A 163 4.36 11.24 -13.94
C LEU A 163 4.54 12.45 -14.87
N SER A 164 3.49 12.88 -15.57
CA SER A 164 3.49 14.07 -16.43
C SER A 164 3.79 15.38 -15.70
N HIS A 165 3.73 15.39 -14.36
CA HIS A 165 4.06 16.57 -13.55
C HIS A 165 5.58 16.74 -13.30
N TYR A 166 6.42 15.83 -13.82
CA TYR A 166 7.88 15.81 -13.61
C TYR A 166 8.65 15.41 -14.87
#